data_AF-A0A6B8MDK7-F1
#
_entry.id   AF-A0A6B8MDK7-F1
#
_cell.length_a   1.000
_cell.length_b   1.000
_cell.length_c   1.000
_cell.angle_alpha   90.00
_cell.angle_beta   90.00
_cell.angle_gamma   90.00
#
_symmetry.space_group_name_H-M   'P 1'
#
loop_
_entity.id
_entity.type
_entity.pdbx_description
1 polymer ?
#
loop_
_entity_poly.entity_id
_entity_poly.type
_entity_poly.pdbx_seq_one_letter_code
_entity_poly.pdbx_strand_id
1 'polypeptide(L)'
;MAMVPVPSERVLRPRAAGFYGVTGTRARGRRNVAVTDSVRIVRPRDSDQFRLVVGRRRRLRPSQRLADRRATGAASRNRASRPRVNAPDAITQGRRKAHALYCGATPRPWSRPMTSDPRRSLLPVAIFWVFIVLSAASLATGAAREHAALDAATRAYLSELHVSLGLTAAIFLAAHILVAGLLWLTVESGGPLGGRARAAFWLRQGICVLFLVTAAAGTLASAFRGEQLFFWEYPLPFWDAGDPALADKLQSAHGFAAYALAAAIVLYAGLVLFDRLFPAGEAPAKALELSAPPDIAALIADGLAQSFRFFGAAAFWLQLLLAIVSAVLLAFGYVGHSVSPDGSGFGDAIYWASAGLALLIVSILFGFRYMSAAIRIRMHPEGYLAHQRRMAFWFVGAGGLVDLLGALVSFVGVGLSVALLVGKTVSQPPGIAITDPNKIIRALDVFVLLVNFNLLFAHCVGVGVAAWLSISSLKARHQYVVAKEVTRAAEAVVDQAQ
;
A
#
# COMPACT_ATOMS: atom_id res chain seq x y z
N MET A 1 -41.52 -63.27 19.00
CA MET A 1 -41.13 -64.20 17.91
C MET A 1 -42.40 -64.50 17.12
N ALA A 2 -42.35 -64.55 15.78
CA ALA A 2 -43.47 -64.24 14.86
C ALA A 2 -43.94 -62.76 14.96
N MET A 3 -44.03 -61.88 13.94
CA MET A 3 -43.77 -61.88 12.47
C MET A 3 -45.00 -62.06 11.55
N VAL A 4 -45.05 -61.27 10.45
CA VAL A 4 -45.96 -61.32 9.26
C VAL A 4 -47.40 -60.78 9.51
N PRO A 5 -48.13 -60.15 8.54
CA PRO A 5 -47.84 -59.87 7.11
C PRO A 5 -47.85 -58.39 6.66
N VAL A 6 -47.50 -58.18 5.38
CA VAL A 6 -47.70 -56.96 4.56
C VAL A 6 -48.55 -57.32 3.32
N PRO A 7 -49.46 -56.41 2.87
CA PRO A 7 -49.74 -56.23 1.44
C PRO A 7 -49.70 -54.72 1.07
N SER A 8 -48.80 -54.23 0.20
CA SER A 8 -48.59 -54.48 -1.25
C SER A 8 -49.28 -53.45 -2.15
N GLU A 9 -48.60 -53.05 -3.22
CA GLU A 9 -48.95 -51.90 -4.07
C GLU A 9 -50.15 -52.17 -4.99
N ARG A 10 -50.76 -51.10 -5.54
CA ARG A 10 -51.58 -51.20 -6.76
C ARG A 10 -51.40 -49.99 -7.68
N VAL A 11 -50.76 -50.22 -8.82
CA VAL A 11 -50.54 -49.22 -9.88
C VAL A 11 -51.79 -49.07 -10.74
N LEU A 12 -52.24 -47.83 -10.99
CA LEU A 12 -53.16 -47.51 -12.09
C LEU A 12 -52.77 -46.21 -12.81
N ARG A 13 -52.65 -46.33 -14.14
CA ARG A 13 -52.63 -45.29 -15.19
C ARG A 13 -53.60 -45.79 -16.29
N PRO A 14 -53.96 -44.98 -17.31
CA PRO A 14 -54.25 -43.53 -17.32
C PRO A 14 -55.60 -43.25 -18.01
N ARG A 15 -56.03 -41.98 -18.12
CA ARG A 15 -56.88 -41.52 -19.24
C ARG A 15 -56.77 -40.01 -19.48
N ALA A 16 -57.23 -39.55 -20.65
CA ALA A 16 -57.06 -38.18 -21.15
C ALA A 16 -58.29 -37.71 -21.96
N ALA A 17 -58.26 -36.42 -22.37
CA ALA A 17 -59.31 -35.65 -23.07
C ALA A 17 -60.54 -35.27 -22.21
N GLY A 18 -61.20 -34.11 -22.40
CA GLY A 18 -60.85 -32.96 -23.26
C GLY A 18 -62.02 -31.98 -23.49
N PHE A 19 -61.73 -30.77 -24.02
CA PHE A 19 -62.68 -29.72 -24.47
C PHE A 19 -63.54 -29.01 -23.38
N TYR A 20 -64.14 -27.81 -23.56
CA TYR A 20 -64.18 -26.81 -24.66
C TYR A 20 -64.45 -25.37 -24.09
N GLY A 21 -64.24 -24.30 -24.89
CA GLY A 21 -64.72 -22.90 -24.63
C GLY A 21 -63.67 -21.95 -24.02
N VAL A 22 -63.14 -20.84 -24.59
CA VAL A 22 -63.44 -19.89 -25.70
C VAL A 22 -64.02 -18.53 -25.25
N THR A 23 -63.14 -17.52 -25.13
CA THR A 23 -63.22 -16.11 -25.67
C THR A 23 -62.07 -15.28 -25.05
N GLY A 24 -61.47 -14.27 -25.70
CA GLY A 24 -61.48 -13.90 -27.12
C GLY A 24 -60.76 -12.56 -27.44
N THR A 25 -59.81 -12.56 -28.39
CA THR A 25 -59.13 -11.39 -29.01
C THR A 25 -58.15 -10.57 -28.12
N ARG A 26 -57.18 -9.78 -28.63
CA ARG A 26 -56.90 -9.32 -30.02
C ARG A 26 -55.39 -9.10 -30.30
N ALA A 27 -55.04 -9.25 -31.59
CA ALA A 27 -53.85 -8.86 -32.39
C ALA A 27 -53.01 -7.62 -31.96
N ARG A 28 -51.80 -7.30 -32.47
CA ARG A 28 -50.78 -7.87 -33.43
C ARG A 28 -49.47 -7.06 -33.18
N GLY A 29 -48.26 -7.42 -33.62
CA GLY A 29 -47.81 -8.49 -34.52
C GLY A 29 -46.27 -8.45 -34.71
N ARG A 30 -45.71 -9.51 -35.32
CA ARG A 30 -44.26 -9.66 -35.60
C ARG A 30 -43.85 -9.05 -36.95
N ARG A 31 -42.55 -8.75 -37.10
CA ARG A 31 -41.75 -9.25 -38.25
C ARG A 31 -40.34 -9.62 -37.79
N ASN A 32 -39.93 -10.86 -38.07
CA ASN A 32 -38.52 -11.24 -38.19
C ASN A 32 -38.19 -11.26 -39.69
N VAL A 33 -36.97 -10.88 -40.04
CA VAL A 33 -36.34 -11.26 -41.32
C VAL A 33 -34.89 -11.60 -41.00
N ALA A 34 -34.41 -12.73 -41.51
CA ALA A 34 -33.00 -13.08 -41.53
C ALA A 34 -32.58 -13.23 -43.00
N VAL A 35 -31.48 -12.60 -43.38
CA VAL A 35 -30.85 -12.71 -44.70
C VAL A 35 -29.35 -12.71 -44.48
N THR A 36 -28.65 -13.67 -45.08
CA THR A 36 -27.20 -13.65 -45.24
C THR A 36 -26.84 -12.86 -46.49
N ASP A 37 -25.72 -12.14 -46.52
CA ASP A 37 -24.62 -12.49 -47.43
C ASP A 37 -23.41 -11.53 -47.41
N SER A 38 -22.30 -12.15 -47.81
CA SER A 38 -20.90 -11.77 -48.02
C SER A 38 -20.51 -10.46 -48.75
N VAL A 39 -19.17 -10.23 -48.78
CA VAL A 39 -18.39 -9.26 -49.62
C VAL A 39 -18.57 -7.78 -49.19
N ARG A 40 -17.55 -6.90 -49.10
CA ARG A 40 -16.33 -6.74 -49.94
C ARG A 40 -15.21 -5.95 -49.22
N ILE A 41 -13.94 -6.25 -49.54
CA ILE A 41 -12.78 -5.40 -49.20
C ILE A 41 -12.64 -4.30 -50.28
N VAL A 42 -12.55 -3.03 -49.88
CA VAL A 42 -12.20 -1.91 -50.79
C VAL A 42 -11.26 -0.90 -50.11
N ARG A 43 -10.01 -0.88 -50.58
CA ARG A 43 -9.20 0.34 -50.80
C ARG A 43 -9.13 0.54 -52.34
N PRO A 44 -8.63 1.66 -52.90
CA PRO A 44 -7.97 2.82 -52.27
C PRO A 44 -8.61 4.17 -52.69
N ARG A 45 -7.97 5.31 -52.38
CA ARG A 45 -7.26 6.16 -53.38
C ARG A 45 -6.71 7.43 -52.72
N ASP A 46 -5.52 7.85 -53.12
CA ASP A 46 -4.90 9.11 -52.71
C ASP A 46 -5.55 10.32 -53.40
N SER A 47 -5.48 11.48 -52.74
CA SER A 47 -5.56 12.79 -53.41
C SER A 47 -4.90 13.86 -52.55
N ASP A 48 -3.99 14.63 -53.14
CA ASP A 48 -3.35 15.77 -52.50
C ASP A 48 -4.33 16.93 -52.28
N GLN A 49 -4.23 17.59 -51.13
CA GLN A 49 -4.12 19.07 -51.00
C GLN A 49 -4.38 19.49 -49.55
N PHE A 50 -3.41 20.12 -48.90
CA PHE A 50 -3.70 21.19 -47.92
C PHE A 50 -2.60 22.27 -47.95
N ARG A 51 -2.97 23.47 -48.43
CA ARG A 51 -2.10 24.66 -48.38
C ARG A 51 -1.95 25.15 -46.95
N LEU A 52 -0.74 25.54 -46.56
CA LEU A 52 -0.53 26.37 -45.37
C LEU A 52 -1.23 27.73 -45.55
N VAL A 53 -2.00 28.15 -44.54
CA VAL A 53 -2.52 29.53 -44.42
C VAL A 53 -2.06 30.10 -43.08
N VAL A 54 -1.14 31.07 -43.12
CA VAL A 54 -0.50 31.63 -41.91
C VAL A 54 -1.41 32.68 -41.25
N GLY A 55 -2.21 32.24 -40.27
CA GLY A 55 -3.18 33.07 -39.54
C GLY A 55 -2.56 34.03 -38.51
N ARG A 56 -1.92 35.11 -38.95
CA ARG A 56 -1.26 36.12 -38.10
C ARG A 56 -2.28 37.03 -37.39
N ARG A 57 -2.63 36.78 -36.11
CA ARG A 57 -3.48 37.69 -35.30
C ARG A 57 -2.71 38.54 -34.27
N ARG A 58 -2.71 39.87 -34.50
CA ARG A 58 -2.49 40.90 -33.48
C ARG A 58 -3.82 41.23 -32.75
N ARG A 59 -3.72 42.08 -31.70
CA ARG A 59 -4.76 42.67 -30.80
C ARG A 59 -4.83 41.95 -29.44
N LEU A 60 -4.99 42.63 -28.30
CA LEU A 60 -4.92 44.07 -27.97
C LEU A 60 -4.60 44.23 -26.47
N ARG A 61 -4.05 45.38 -26.03
CA ARG A 61 -4.01 45.77 -24.61
C ARG A 61 -5.33 46.46 -24.22
N PRO A 62 -5.84 46.22 -23.00
CA PRO A 62 -6.52 47.24 -22.19
C PRO A 62 -5.59 47.86 -21.14
N SER A 63 -6.08 48.85 -20.38
CA SER A 63 -5.31 49.72 -19.49
C SER A 63 -5.69 49.63 -18.01
N GLN A 64 -4.74 50.07 -17.17
CA GLN A 64 -4.83 50.56 -15.78
C GLN A 64 -6.22 50.71 -15.13
N ARG A 65 -6.32 50.36 -13.83
CA ARG A 65 -6.39 51.37 -12.73
C ARG A 65 -6.19 50.77 -11.32
N LEU A 66 -5.63 51.63 -10.46
CA LEU A 66 -5.58 51.69 -8.98
C LEU A 66 -5.86 50.44 -8.13
N ALA A 67 -4.89 50.12 -7.25
CA ALA A 67 -5.09 50.20 -5.80
C ALA A 67 -3.83 50.82 -5.15
N ASP A 68 -3.96 51.41 -3.97
CA ASP A 68 -2.93 52.26 -3.32
C ASP A 68 -2.74 51.86 -1.83
N ARG A 69 -1.77 52.48 -1.15
CA ARG A 69 -1.22 52.25 0.20
C ARG A 69 -0.05 51.25 0.24
N ARG A 70 1.04 51.52 0.99
CA ARG A 70 1.31 52.63 1.93
C ARG A 70 2.81 52.93 1.97
N ALA A 71 3.19 54.20 2.05
CA ALA A 71 4.56 54.63 2.30
C ALA A 71 4.69 55.25 3.70
N THR A 72 5.69 54.79 4.46
CA THR A 72 6.21 55.38 5.71
C THR A 72 7.67 54.94 5.82
N GLY A 73 8.66 55.79 6.09
CA GLY A 73 8.66 57.25 6.21
C GLY A 73 10.07 57.67 6.67
N ALA A 74 10.74 58.57 5.95
CA ALA A 74 12.18 58.78 6.10
C ALA A 74 12.56 60.11 6.79
N ALA A 75 13.21 60.04 7.95
CA ALA A 75 13.94 61.14 8.60
C ALA A 75 14.86 60.62 9.72
N SER A 76 15.99 61.25 10.08
CA SER A 76 16.95 62.06 9.30
C SER A 76 18.24 62.31 10.10
N ARG A 77 19.42 62.42 9.45
CA ARG A 77 20.67 63.07 9.96
C ARG A 77 21.32 62.34 11.18
N ASN A 78 22.58 62.49 11.63
CA ASN A 78 23.79 63.32 11.37
C ASN A 78 25.01 62.51 11.96
N ARG A 79 26.33 62.78 11.80
CA ARG A 79 27.21 63.60 10.91
C ARG A 79 28.69 63.25 11.21
N ALA A 80 29.56 63.15 10.18
CA ALA A 80 31.04 62.94 10.28
C ALA A 80 31.51 61.56 10.81
N SER A 81 32.76 61.10 10.66
CA SER A 81 34.00 61.72 10.12
C SER A 81 34.88 60.77 9.25
N ARG A 82 35.77 61.36 8.43
CA ARG A 82 36.90 60.73 7.67
C ARG A 82 38.16 60.57 8.56
N PRO A 83 39.31 59.97 8.15
CA PRO A 83 39.85 59.60 6.80
C PRO A 83 40.06 58.07 6.61
N ARG A 84 40.44 57.47 5.47
CA ARG A 84 41.22 57.81 4.25
C ARG A 84 42.76 57.79 4.40
N VAL A 85 43.38 56.62 4.24
CA VAL A 85 44.83 56.46 4.02
C VAL A 85 45.11 55.66 2.75
N ASN A 86 46.20 56.00 2.09
CA ASN A 86 46.60 55.71 0.71
C ASN A 86 46.88 54.22 0.39
N ALA A 87 46.76 53.88 -0.90
CA ALA A 87 47.53 52.79 -1.53
C ALA A 87 48.89 53.32 -2.03
N PRO A 88 49.79 52.43 -2.45
CA PRO A 88 50.46 52.64 -3.74
C PRO A 88 50.51 51.39 -4.63
N ASP A 89 50.65 51.61 -5.93
CA ASP A 89 50.79 50.58 -6.97
C ASP A 89 52.20 49.96 -7.02
N ALA A 90 52.29 48.73 -7.52
CA ALA A 90 53.55 48.14 -8.00
C ALA A 90 53.30 47.06 -9.06
N ILE A 91 53.45 47.42 -10.35
CA ILE A 91 53.59 46.46 -11.46
C ILE A 91 55.07 46.35 -11.79
N THR A 92 55.68 45.17 -11.68
CA THR A 92 56.80 44.69 -12.55
C THR A 92 57.26 43.27 -12.20
N GLN A 93 58.01 42.66 -13.13
CA GLN A 93 58.67 41.35 -13.06
C GLN A 93 57.75 40.09 -13.01
N GLY A 94 58.14 38.97 -13.63
CA GLY A 94 59.28 38.77 -14.52
C GLY A 94 59.54 37.30 -14.87
N ARG A 95 59.72 37.01 -16.18
CA ARG A 95 60.03 35.67 -16.73
C ARG A 95 61.08 34.86 -15.93
N ARG A 96 60.69 33.67 -15.45
CA ARG A 96 61.49 32.43 -15.23
C ARG A 96 60.56 31.40 -14.54
N LYS A 97 60.46 30.12 -14.91
CA LYS A 97 61.12 29.29 -15.95
C LYS A 97 60.07 28.42 -16.66
N ALA A 98 60.45 27.80 -17.78
CA ALA A 98 59.72 26.68 -18.40
C ALA A 98 60.69 25.52 -18.70
N HIS A 99 60.16 24.33 -19.01
CA HIS A 99 60.85 23.10 -19.43
C HIS A 99 61.85 22.42 -18.46
N ALA A 100 61.37 21.38 -17.77
CA ALA A 100 61.95 20.01 -17.76
C ALA A 100 60.95 19.10 -16.99
N LEU A 101 60.14 18.26 -17.65
CA LEU A 101 60.44 16.90 -18.12
C LEU A 101 60.81 15.89 -17.02
N TYR A 102 59.87 14.97 -16.77
CA TYR A 102 60.04 13.55 -16.41
C TYR A 102 61.23 13.13 -15.53
N CYS A 103 60.93 12.75 -14.29
CA CYS A 103 61.49 11.53 -13.70
C CYS A 103 60.45 10.86 -12.79
N GLY A 104 60.62 9.56 -12.53
CA GLY A 104 59.53 8.70 -12.04
C GLY A 104 59.11 8.92 -10.58
N ALA A 105 57.79 8.99 -10.35
CA ALA A 105 57.18 8.79 -9.05
C ALA A 105 56.35 7.49 -9.08
N THR A 106 56.66 6.57 -8.16
CA THR A 106 56.24 5.16 -8.14
C THR A 106 54.74 4.90 -8.22
N PRO A 107 54.30 3.75 -8.79
CA PRO A 107 52.91 3.33 -8.72
C PRO A 107 52.49 3.14 -7.26
N ARG A 108 51.37 3.75 -6.84
CA ARG A 108 50.79 3.49 -5.52
C ARG A 108 50.22 2.07 -5.51
N PRO A 109 50.62 1.20 -4.56
CA PRO A 109 50.22 -0.21 -4.57
C PRO A 109 48.72 -0.38 -4.29
N TRP A 110 48.13 -1.40 -4.93
CA TRP A 110 46.77 -1.86 -4.68
C TRP A 110 46.69 -2.63 -3.35
N SER A 111 46.75 -1.92 -2.23
CA SER A 111 46.72 -2.52 -0.89
C SER A 111 46.02 -1.64 0.15
N ARG A 112 44.79 -1.19 -0.14
CA ARG A 112 43.81 -1.02 0.94
C ARG A 112 43.31 -2.41 1.34
N PRO A 113 43.57 -2.90 2.57
CA PRO A 113 42.96 -4.14 3.03
C PRO A 113 41.43 -3.96 3.12
N MET A 114 40.70 -5.07 3.28
CA MET A 114 39.26 -5.07 3.52
C MET A 114 38.93 -4.52 4.92
N THR A 115 39.10 -3.22 5.11
CA THR A 115 38.59 -2.51 6.29
C THR A 115 37.07 -2.50 6.21
N SER A 116 36.43 -3.39 6.96
CA SER A 116 35.02 -3.32 7.30
C SER A 116 34.68 -1.90 7.74
N ASP A 117 33.67 -1.28 7.11
CA ASP A 117 33.26 0.09 7.44
C ASP A 117 32.81 0.16 8.91
N PRO A 118 33.56 0.82 9.82
CA PRO A 118 33.25 0.81 11.24
C PRO A 118 31.95 1.56 11.55
N ARG A 119 31.39 2.30 10.58
CA ARG A 119 30.09 2.99 10.68
C ARG A 119 28.90 2.02 10.65
N ARG A 120 29.12 0.73 10.33
CA ARG A 120 28.10 -0.32 10.43
C ARG A 120 28.38 -1.25 11.60
N SER A 121 28.05 -0.78 12.81
CA SER A 121 27.99 -1.66 13.98
C SER A 121 27.02 -2.83 13.70
N LEU A 122 27.54 -4.06 13.70
CA LEU A 122 26.73 -5.25 13.44
C LEU A 122 25.77 -5.55 14.59
N LEU A 123 26.08 -5.08 15.80
CA LEU A 123 25.32 -5.28 17.03
C LEU A 123 23.83 -4.89 16.94
N PRO A 124 23.43 -3.63 16.63
CA PRO A 124 22.02 -3.27 16.49
C PRO A 124 21.29 -4.03 15.37
N VAL A 125 22.01 -4.50 14.35
CA VAL A 125 21.44 -5.32 13.26
C VAL A 125 21.20 -6.76 13.74
N ALA A 126 22.15 -7.34 14.48
CA ALA A 126 22.03 -8.67 15.06
C ALA A 126 20.91 -8.73 16.13
N ILE A 127 20.88 -7.76 17.06
CA ILE A 127 19.82 -7.64 18.08
C ILE A 127 18.43 -7.58 17.41
N PHE A 128 18.30 -6.81 16.32
CA PHE A 128 17.04 -6.74 15.57
C PHE A 128 16.64 -8.07 14.91
N TRP A 129 17.59 -8.82 14.34
CA TRP A 129 17.29 -10.13 13.77
C TRP A 129 16.91 -11.17 14.84
N VAL A 130 17.55 -11.15 16.02
CA VAL A 130 17.15 -12.01 17.15
C VAL A 130 15.73 -11.65 17.62
N PHE A 131 15.41 -10.36 17.75
CA PHE A 131 14.04 -9.89 18.02
C PHE A 131 13.01 -10.42 17.00
N ILE A 132 13.33 -10.37 15.70
CA ILE A 132 12.44 -10.91 14.64
C ILE A 132 12.25 -12.42 14.76
N VAL A 133 13.32 -13.19 15.03
CA VAL A 133 13.25 -14.65 15.18
C VAL A 133 12.45 -15.04 16.42
N LEU A 134 12.66 -14.38 17.57
CA LEU A 134 11.89 -14.61 18.80
C LEU A 134 10.40 -14.24 18.60
N SER A 135 10.12 -13.14 17.90
CA SER A 135 8.75 -12.74 17.55
C SER A 135 8.06 -13.78 16.66
N ALA A 136 8.76 -14.29 15.64
CA ALA A 136 8.25 -15.34 14.76
C ALA A 136 8.01 -16.66 15.51
N ALA A 137 8.90 -17.02 16.44
CA ALA A 137 8.75 -18.21 17.29
C ALA A 137 7.55 -18.08 18.26
N SER A 138 7.37 -16.92 18.90
CA SER A 138 6.21 -16.63 19.76
C SER A 138 4.90 -16.65 18.95
N LEU A 139 4.86 -16.06 17.75
CA LEU A 139 3.71 -16.16 16.84
C LEU A 139 3.40 -17.60 16.44
N ALA A 140 4.42 -18.42 16.16
CA ALA A 140 4.24 -19.83 15.83
C ALA A 140 3.70 -20.67 16.99
N THR A 141 4.20 -20.48 18.22
CA THR A 141 3.68 -21.20 19.40
C THR A 141 2.27 -20.74 19.77
N GLY A 142 1.96 -19.45 19.62
CA GLY A 142 0.60 -18.92 19.80
C GLY A 142 -0.40 -19.54 18.81
N ALA A 143 -0.07 -19.52 17.51
CA ALA A 143 -0.89 -20.13 16.47
C ALA A 143 -1.06 -21.65 16.67
N ALA A 144 0.00 -22.36 17.08
CA ALA A 144 -0.08 -23.79 17.39
C ALA A 144 -0.99 -24.08 18.61
N ARG A 145 -0.92 -23.28 19.68
CA ARG A 145 -1.78 -23.40 20.87
C ARG A 145 -3.27 -23.25 20.54
N GLU A 146 -3.59 -22.44 19.53
CA GLU A 146 -4.95 -22.11 19.10
C GLU A 146 -5.51 -23.09 18.05
N HIS A 147 -4.71 -23.51 17.07
CA HIS A 147 -5.19 -24.24 15.89
C HIS A 147 -4.89 -25.75 15.90
N ALA A 148 -3.95 -26.23 16.72
CA ALA A 148 -3.59 -27.65 16.77
C ALA A 148 -4.41 -28.43 17.82
N ALA A 149 -4.76 -29.67 17.49
CA ALA A 149 -5.43 -30.60 18.40
C ALA A 149 -4.45 -31.14 19.46
N LEU A 150 -4.17 -30.31 20.47
CA LEU A 150 -3.23 -30.60 21.56
C LEU A 150 -3.95 -30.98 22.85
N ASP A 151 -3.35 -31.88 23.63
CA ASP A 151 -3.74 -32.20 24.99
C ASP A 151 -3.54 -31.00 25.95
N ALA A 152 -4.06 -31.12 27.18
CA ALA A 152 -4.03 -30.05 28.16
C ALA A 152 -2.60 -29.69 28.65
N ALA A 153 -1.70 -30.67 28.81
CA ALA A 153 -0.35 -30.44 29.32
C ALA A 153 0.53 -29.78 28.25
N THR A 154 0.50 -30.28 27.01
CA THR A 154 1.21 -29.64 25.89
C THR A 154 0.70 -28.23 25.64
N ARG A 155 -0.62 -27.99 25.79
CA ARG A 155 -1.22 -26.65 25.62
C ARG A 155 -0.81 -25.67 26.71
N ALA A 156 -0.68 -26.12 27.96
CA ALA A 156 -0.17 -25.31 29.06
C ALA A 156 1.30 -24.93 28.81
N TYR A 157 2.15 -25.92 28.51
CA TYR A 157 3.57 -25.71 28.18
C TYR A 157 3.78 -24.74 27.02
N LEU A 158 3.01 -24.87 25.92
CA LEU A 158 3.07 -23.91 24.81
C LEU A 158 2.61 -22.50 25.21
N SER A 159 1.73 -22.36 26.20
CA SER A 159 1.29 -21.05 26.71
C SER A 159 2.41 -20.35 27.48
N GLU A 160 3.09 -21.07 28.37
CA GLU A 160 4.27 -20.55 29.11
C GLU A 160 5.45 -20.24 28.17
N LEU A 161 5.69 -21.11 27.19
CA LEU A 161 6.72 -20.89 26.16
C LEU A 161 6.39 -19.69 25.26
N HIS A 162 5.13 -19.52 24.86
CA HIS A 162 4.68 -18.36 24.09
C HIS A 162 4.93 -17.03 24.83
N VAL A 163 4.54 -16.96 26.11
CA VAL A 163 4.77 -15.80 26.98
C VAL A 163 6.27 -15.56 27.19
N SER A 164 7.05 -16.60 27.47
CA SER A 164 8.49 -16.51 27.70
C SER A 164 9.25 -16.02 26.46
N LEU A 165 8.90 -16.52 25.27
CA LEU A 165 9.45 -16.03 24.00
C LEU A 165 9.04 -14.57 23.72
N GLY A 166 7.78 -14.21 24.00
CA GLY A 166 7.28 -12.84 23.84
C GLY A 166 8.01 -11.84 24.74
N LEU A 167 8.15 -12.14 26.03
CA LEU A 167 8.90 -11.29 26.97
C LEU A 167 10.39 -11.23 26.61
N THR A 168 10.99 -12.33 26.15
CA THR A 168 12.39 -12.31 25.67
C THR A 168 12.53 -11.42 24.43
N ALA A 169 11.59 -11.47 23.48
CA ALA A 169 11.56 -10.55 22.34
C ALA A 169 11.42 -9.08 22.78
N ALA A 170 10.62 -8.78 23.81
CA ALA A 170 10.49 -7.44 24.35
C ALA A 170 11.80 -6.89 24.94
N ILE A 171 12.59 -7.73 25.62
CA ILE A 171 13.94 -7.36 26.10
C ILE A 171 14.87 -7.03 24.91
N PHE A 172 14.86 -7.84 23.85
CA PHE A 172 15.65 -7.57 22.65
C PHE A 172 15.18 -6.31 21.89
N LEU A 173 13.87 -5.99 21.91
CA LEU A 173 13.36 -4.74 21.35
C LEU A 173 13.80 -3.52 22.17
N ALA A 174 13.74 -3.59 23.49
CA ALA A 174 14.24 -2.53 24.38
C ALA A 174 15.74 -2.29 24.17
N ALA A 175 16.53 -3.36 24.09
CA ALA A 175 17.96 -3.30 23.75
C ALA A 175 18.20 -2.70 22.35
N HIS A 176 17.37 -3.04 21.35
CA HIS A 176 17.47 -2.45 20.01
C HIS A 176 17.23 -0.94 20.04
N ILE A 177 16.18 -0.48 20.74
CA ILE A 177 15.84 0.94 20.88
C ILE A 177 16.96 1.70 21.61
N LEU A 178 17.49 1.15 22.71
CA LEU A 178 18.56 1.78 23.49
C LEU A 178 19.86 1.91 22.69
N VAL A 179 20.30 0.83 22.02
CA VAL A 179 21.52 0.86 21.18
C VAL A 179 21.33 1.75 19.95
N ALA A 180 20.15 1.75 19.32
CA ALA A 180 19.85 2.64 18.21
C ALA A 180 19.80 4.12 18.62
N GLY A 181 19.25 4.44 19.80
CA GLY A 181 19.23 5.80 20.35
C GLY A 181 20.64 6.30 20.70
N LEU A 182 21.46 5.48 21.34
CA LEU A 182 22.86 5.82 21.64
C LEU A 182 23.70 6.05 20.37
N LEU A 183 23.44 5.28 19.31
CA LEU A 183 24.07 5.48 18.00
C LEU A 183 23.53 6.72 17.26
N TRP A 184 22.24 7.05 17.40
CA TRP A 184 21.66 8.30 16.87
C TRP A 184 22.32 9.54 17.49
N LEU A 185 22.64 9.50 18.78
CA LEU A 185 23.32 10.58 19.49
C LEU A 185 24.80 10.74 19.12
N THR A 186 25.41 9.77 18.44
CA THR A 186 26.87 9.72 18.15
C THR A 186 27.22 9.67 16.67
N VAL A 187 26.24 9.53 15.77
CA VAL A 187 26.45 9.44 14.32
C VAL A 187 25.61 10.48 13.59
N GLU A 188 26.27 11.44 12.94
CA GLU A 188 25.59 12.40 12.05
C GLU A 188 24.77 11.68 10.98
N SER A 189 23.50 12.05 10.84
CA SER A 189 22.57 11.38 9.94
C SER A 189 22.99 11.53 8.49
N GLY A 190 23.40 10.42 7.86
CA GLY A 190 23.76 10.37 6.44
C GLY A 190 22.65 10.88 5.51
N GLY A 191 23.06 11.33 4.32
CA GLY A 191 22.22 12.01 3.34
C GLY A 191 20.95 11.27 2.90
N PRO A 192 20.06 11.96 2.15
CA PRO A 192 18.64 11.60 2.01
C PRO A 192 18.40 10.15 1.57
N LEU A 193 17.90 9.33 2.50
CA LEU A 193 17.62 7.90 2.31
C LEU A 193 16.78 7.63 1.05
N GLY A 194 17.29 6.77 0.17
CA GLY A 194 16.62 6.31 -1.04
C GLY A 194 15.29 5.60 -0.75
N GLY A 195 14.41 5.55 -1.76
CA GLY A 195 13.02 5.10 -1.60
C GLY A 195 12.85 3.72 -0.95
N ARG A 196 13.66 2.72 -1.36
CA ARG A 196 13.68 1.37 -0.75
C ARG A 196 14.06 1.41 0.73
N ALA A 197 15.18 2.06 1.07
CA ALA A 197 15.68 2.18 2.44
C ALA A 197 14.67 2.91 3.35
N ARG A 198 13.99 3.95 2.84
CA ARG A 198 12.96 4.67 3.60
C ARG A 198 11.70 3.81 3.84
N ALA A 199 11.33 2.94 2.89
CA ALA A 199 10.24 1.98 3.08
C ALA A 199 10.60 0.91 4.12
N ALA A 200 11.80 0.34 4.02
CA ALA A 200 12.32 -0.65 4.98
C ALA A 200 12.44 -0.06 6.40
N PHE A 201 12.81 1.22 6.53
CA PHE A 201 12.83 1.93 7.80
C PHE A 201 11.43 2.03 8.43
N TRP A 202 10.43 2.55 7.71
CA TRP A 202 9.07 2.70 8.26
C TRP A 202 8.40 1.36 8.54
N LEU A 203 8.62 0.35 7.69
CA LEU A 203 8.14 -1.01 7.95
C LEU A 203 8.78 -1.62 9.20
N ARG A 204 10.07 -1.35 9.45
CA ARG A 204 10.74 -1.74 10.70
C ARG A 204 10.10 -1.08 11.93
N GLN A 205 9.84 0.23 11.89
CA GLN A 205 9.15 0.91 12.99
C GLN A 205 7.74 0.36 13.21
N GLY A 206 7.03 0.03 12.12
CA GLY A 206 5.72 -0.63 12.17
C GLY A 206 5.75 -1.97 12.90
N ILE A 207 6.74 -2.83 12.63
CA ILE A 207 6.93 -4.10 13.35
C ILE A 207 7.18 -3.85 14.85
N CYS A 208 8.04 -2.89 15.20
CA CYS A 208 8.30 -2.55 16.60
C CYS A 208 7.03 -2.10 17.34
N VAL A 209 6.21 -1.24 16.72
CA VAL A 209 4.95 -0.75 17.32
C VAL A 209 3.90 -1.86 17.41
N LEU A 210 3.71 -2.66 16.35
CA LEU A 210 2.77 -3.80 16.36
C LEU A 210 3.14 -4.83 17.42
N PHE A 211 4.43 -5.10 17.61
CA PHE A 211 4.91 -5.97 18.67
C PHE A 211 4.57 -5.40 20.06
N LEU A 212 4.84 -4.10 20.31
CA LEU A 212 4.50 -3.47 21.59
C LEU A 212 3.00 -3.52 21.89
N VAL A 213 2.14 -3.29 20.89
CA VAL A 213 0.69 -3.42 21.02
C VAL A 213 0.28 -4.87 21.34
N THR A 214 0.87 -5.86 20.63
CA THR A 214 0.60 -7.29 20.86
C THR A 214 1.00 -7.72 22.28
N ALA A 215 2.20 -7.35 22.72
CA ALA A 215 2.72 -7.68 24.05
C ALA A 215 1.94 -6.99 25.18
N ALA A 216 1.61 -5.71 25.02
CA ALA A 216 0.79 -4.98 26.00
C ALA A 216 -0.64 -5.54 26.08
N ALA A 217 -1.29 -5.80 24.94
CA ALA A 217 -2.63 -6.38 24.94
C ALA A 217 -2.69 -7.77 25.60
N GLY A 218 -1.66 -8.61 25.37
CA GLY A 218 -1.57 -9.92 26.01
C GLY A 218 -1.32 -9.86 27.52
N THR A 219 -0.36 -9.05 27.96
CA THR A 219 -0.04 -8.91 29.40
C THR A 219 -1.17 -8.24 30.19
N LEU A 220 -1.85 -7.24 29.61
CA LEU A 220 -3.05 -6.68 30.24
C LEU A 220 -4.22 -7.69 30.25
N ALA A 221 -4.42 -8.50 29.20
CA ALA A 221 -5.49 -9.50 29.18
C ALA A 221 -5.36 -10.49 30.36
N SER A 222 -4.17 -11.05 30.56
CA SER A 222 -3.89 -11.94 31.70
C SER A 222 -4.07 -11.24 33.06
N ALA A 223 -3.63 -9.99 33.21
CA ALA A 223 -3.81 -9.22 34.46
C ALA A 223 -5.28 -8.86 34.77
N PHE A 224 -6.12 -8.66 33.75
CA PHE A 224 -7.56 -8.43 33.95
C PHE A 224 -8.37 -9.72 34.15
N ARG A 225 -7.79 -10.90 33.86
CA ARG A 225 -8.38 -12.23 34.09
C ARG A 225 -7.86 -12.92 35.36
N GLY A 226 -6.83 -12.37 36.03
CA GLY A 226 -6.16 -13.02 37.16
C GLY A 226 -5.34 -14.26 36.74
N GLU A 227 -4.74 -14.25 35.55
CA GLU A 227 -3.84 -15.32 35.10
C GLU A 227 -2.40 -15.10 35.61
N GLN A 228 -1.86 -16.09 36.32
CA GLN A 228 -0.45 -16.10 36.71
C GLN A 228 0.46 -16.25 35.47
N LEU A 229 1.24 -15.21 35.17
CA LEU A 229 2.25 -15.26 34.11
C LEU A 229 3.55 -15.88 34.61
N PHE A 230 4.21 -16.64 33.73
CA PHE A 230 5.53 -17.23 33.96
C PHE A 230 6.53 -16.75 32.90
N PHE A 231 7.79 -16.59 33.28
CA PHE A 231 8.91 -16.24 32.42
C PHE A 231 10.05 -17.23 32.65
N TRP A 232 10.20 -18.19 31.74
CA TRP A 232 11.14 -19.31 31.87
C TRP A 232 11.00 -20.02 33.23
N GLU A 233 9.79 -20.55 33.49
CA GLU A 233 9.38 -21.26 34.73
C GLU A 233 9.32 -20.38 36.00
N TYR A 234 9.89 -19.17 36.02
CA TYR A 234 9.74 -18.24 37.15
C TYR A 234 8.40 -17.49 37.12
N PRO A 235 7.61 -17.48 38.19
CA PRO A 235 6.37 -16.70 38.27
C PRO A 235 6.67 -15.20 38.32
N LEU A 236 5.94 -14.41 37.53
CA LEU A 236 5.95 -12.95 37.57
C LEU A 236 4.99 -12.41 38.65
N PRO A 237 5.06 -11.11 39.01
CA PRO A 237 4.12 -10.51 39.94
C PRO A 237 2.66 -10.73 39.52
N PHE A 238 1.88 -11.37 40.38
CA PHE A 238 0.46 -11.62 40.17
C PHE A 238 -0.36 -10.35 40.35
N TRP A 239 -1.09 -9.95 39.30
CA TRP A 239 -2.11 -8.90 39.35
C TRP A 239 -3.45 -9.48 38.92
N ASP A 240 -4.50 -9.24 39.72
CA ASP A 240 -5.89 -9.47 39.35
C ASP A 240 -6.62 -8.14 39.42
N ALA A 241 -7.03 -7.63 38.25
CA ALA A 241 -7.77 -6.39 38.11
C ALA A 241 -9.29 -6.59 37.90
N GLY A 242 -9.79 -7.84 37.94
CA GLY A 242 -11.21 -8.14 38.13
C GLY A 242 -12.19 -7.74 37.03
N ASP A 243 -11.76 -7.61 35.76
CA ASP A 243 -12.67 -7.36 34.63
C ASP A 243 -12.43 -8.36 33.47
N PRO A 244 -13.06 -9.55 33.52
CA PRO A 244 -13.02 -10.53 32.44
C PRO A 244 -13.56 -9.99 31.11
N ALA A 245 -14.53 -9.07 31.14
CA ALA A 245 -15.14 -8.51 29.93
C ALA A 245 -14.23 -7.46 29.25
N LEU A 246 -13.25 -6.90 29.96
CA LEU A 246 -12.13 -6.16 29.39
C LEU A 246 -10.98 -7.12 28.99
N ALA A 247 -10.70 -8.14 29.79
CA ALA A 247 -9.70 -9.17 29.46
C ALA A 247 -9.94 -9.83 28.10
N ASP A 248 -11.18 -10.20 27.77
CA ASP A 248 -11.51 -10.85 26.49
C ASP A 248 -11.46 -9.89 25.29
N LYS A 249 -11.72 -8.59 25.50
CA LYS A 249 -11.49 -7.54 24.49
C LYS A 249 -9.99 -7.34 24.24
N LEU A 250 -9.18 -7.35 25.31
CA LEU A 250 -7.72 -7.28 25.23
C LEU A 250 -7.13 -8.52 24.55
N GLN A 251 -7.64 -9.72 24.87
CA GLN A 251 -7.27 -10.98 24.22
C GLN A 251 -7.59 -10.96 22.72
N SER A 252 -8.75 -10.41 22.35
CA SER A 252 -9.14 -10.21 20.95
C SER A 252 -8.20 -9.23 20.23
N ALA A 253 -7.89 -8.09 20.87
CA ALA A 253 -6.95 -7.09 20.34
C ALA A 253 -5.52 -7.65 20.19
N HIS A 254 -5.07 -8.48 21.12
CA HIS A 254 -3.81 -9.22 21.03
C HIS A 254 -3.79 -10.14 19.79
N GLY A 255 -4.88 -10.90 19.55
CA GLY A 255 -5.01 -11.74 18.35
C GLY A 255 -4.90 -10.93 17.05
N PHE A 256 -5.68 -9.86 16.90
CA PHE A 256 -5.61 -9.00 15.71
C PHE A 256 -4.22 -8.35 15.53
N ALA A 257 -3.58 -7.91 16.61
CA ALA A 257 -2.24 -7.34 16.57
C ALA A 257 -1.17 -8.40 16.18
N ALA A 258 -1.31 -9.65 16.65
CA ALA A 258 -0.45 -10.76 16.29
C ALA A 258 -0.52 -11.10 14.80
N TYR A 259 -1.72 -11.17 14.20
CA TYR A 259 -1.86 -11.36 12.75
C TYR A 259 -1.27 -10.19 11.94
N ALA A 260 -1.48 -8.95 12.38
CA ALA A 260 -0.89 -7.77 11.74
C ALA A 260 0.65 -7.75 11.84
N LEU A 261 1.21 -8.16 12.99
CA LEU A 261 2.64 -8.33 13.21
C LEU A 261 3.23 -9.42 12.28
N ALA A 262 2.56 -10.58 12.19
CA ALA A 262 2.98 -11.66 11.29
C ALA A 262 3.02 -11.20 9.83
N ALA A 263 1.98 -10.51 9.36
CA ALA A 263 1.92 -9.94 8.01
C ALA A 263 3.04 -8.91 7.77
N ALA A 264 3.34 -8.05 8.76
CA ALA A 264 4.42 -7.07 8.67
C ALA A 264 5.82 -7.73 8.62
N ILE A 265 6.05 -8.79 9.40
CA ILE A 265 7.30 -9.58 9.38
C ILE A 265 7.47 -10.28 8.02
N VAL A 266 6.42 -10.91 7.48
CA VAL A 266 6.45 -11.57 6.15
C VAL A 266 6.71 -10.54 5.04
N LEU A 267 6.04 -9.38 5.07
CA LEU A 267 6.28 -8.29 4.11
C LEU A 267 7.71 -7.75 4.20
N TYR A 268 8.28 -7.64 5.40
CA TYR A 268 9.66 -7.21 5.61
C TYR A 268 10.68 -8.24 5.10
N ALA A 269 10.46 -9.53 5.40
CA ALA A 269 11.28 -10.61 4.87
C ALA A 269 11.23 -10.67 3.33
N GLY A 270 10.04 -10.54 2.74
CA GLY A 270 9.84 -10.45 1.29
C GLY A 270 10.55 -9.24 0.67
N LEU A 271 10.52 -8.07 1.32
CA LEU A 271 11.22 -6.87 0.86
C LEU A 271 12.75 -7.02 0.94
N VAL A 272 13.27 -7.64 2.00
CA VAL A 272 14.70 -7.96 2.14
C VAL A 272 15.15 -8.98 1.09
N LEU A 273 14.36 -10.04 0.86
CA LEU A 273 14.63 -11.04 -0.17
C LEU A 273 14.59 -10.42 -1.58
N PHE A 274 13.61 -9.55 -1.85
CA PHE A 274 13.52 -8.82 -3.11
C PHE A 274 14.73 -7.89 -3.33
N ASP A 275 15.22 -7.21 -2.30
CA ASP A 275 16.42 -6.36 -2.39
C ASP A 275 17.71 -7.20 -2.61
N ARG A 276 17.74 -8.46 -2.13
CA ARG A 276 18.83 -9.42 -2.38
C ARG A 276 18.79 -10.04 -3.79
N LEU A 277 17.61 -10.38 -4.31
CA LEU A 277 17.44 -10.98 -5.64
C LEU A 277 17.47 -9.93 -6.76
N PHE A 278 17.01 -8.72 -6.47
CA PHE A 278 17.02 -7.57 -7.39
C PHE A 278 17.75 -6.39 -6.75
N PRO A 279 19.07 -6.52 -6.49
CA PRO A 279 19.86 -5.43 -5.94
C PRO A 279 19.72 -4.18 -6.80
N ALA A 280 19.63 -3.03 -6.16
CA ALA A 280 19.70 -1.77 -6.88
C ALA A 280 21.11 -1.66 -7.46
N GLY A 281 21.25 -1.89 -8.76
CA GLY A 281 22.53 -1.78 -9.46
C GLY A 281 23.18 -0.44 -9.13
N GLU A 282 24.47 -0.46 -8.82
CA GLU A 282 25.21 0.74 -8.41
C GLU A 282 25.03 1.82 -9.47
N ALA A 283 24.57 3.00 -9.04
CA ALA A 283 24.43 4.12 -9.96
C ALA A 283 25.83 4.51 -10.43
N PRO A 284 26.16 4.39 -11.74
CA PRO A 284 27.53 4.57 -12.21
C PRO A 284 28.01 5.99 -11.86
N ALA A 285 29.20 6.06 -11.27
CA ALA A 285 29.65 7.23 -10.53
C ALA A 285 29.81 8.47 -11.43
N LYS A 286 28.78 9.33 -11.45
CA LYS A 286 28.82 10.70 -11.98
C LYS A 286 29.32 10.81 -13.44
N ALA A 287 29.05 9.79 -14.25
CA ALA A 287 29.16 9.93 -15.70
C ALA A 287 28.18 11.03 -16.18
N LEU A 288 28.60 11.83 -17.17
CA LEU A 288 27.74 12.78 -17.86
C LEU A 288 26.77 12.01 -18.77
N GLU A 289 25.76 11.36 -18.18
CA GLU A 289 24.60 10.84 -18.90
C GLU A 289 23.90 12.02 -19.59
N LEU A 290 24.10 12.14 -20.91
CA LEU A 290 23.37 13.10 -21.72
C LEU A 290 21.87 12.84 -21.54
N SER A 291 21.15 13.84 -21.01
CA SER A 291 19.71 13.72 -20.78
C SER A 291 18.97 13.70 -22.12
N ALA A 292 17.75 13.16 -22.15
CA ALA A 292 16.89 13.42 -23.29
C ALA A 292 16.62 14.94 -23.40
N PRO A 293 16.40 15.50 -24.61
CA PRO A 293 16.19 16.93 -24.80
C PRO A 293 15.13 17.48 -23.82
N PRO A 294 15.40 18.59 -23.12
CA PRO A 294 14.64 18.98 -21.93
C PRO A 294 13.15 19.16 -22.22
N ASP A 295 12.80 19.69 -23.40
CA ASP A 295 11.41 19.89 -23.82
C ASP A 295 10.65 18.57 -24.04
N ILE A 296 11.32 17.55 -24.59
CA ILE A 296 10.74 16.21 -24.82
C ILE A 296 10.62 15.46 -23.48
N ALA A 297 11.65 15.55 -22.63
CA ALA A 297 11.62 15.00 -21.28
C ALA A 297 10.49 15.61 -20.44
N ALA A 298 10.33 16.94 -20.50
CA ALA A 298 9.26 17.68 -19.85
C ALA A 298 7.88 17.27 -20.38
N LEU A 299 7.68 17.20 -21.70
CA LEU A 299 6.40 16.80 -22.31
C LEU A 299 5.94 15.40 -21.86
N ILE A 300 6.86 14.43 -21.83
CA ILE A 300 6.58 13.06 -21.36
C ILE A 300 6.27 13.05 -19.85
N ALA A 301 7.03 13.80 -19.06
CA ALA A 301 6.81 13.93 -17.61
C ALA A 301 5.48 14.63 -17.28
N ASP A 302 5.10 15.66 -18.03
CA ASP A 302 3.87 16.43 -17.81
C ASP A 302 2.62 15.59 -18.06
N GLY A 303 2.63 14.79 -19.13
CA GLY A 303 1.57 13.83 -19.44
C GLY A 303 1.47 12.72 -18.38
N LEU A 304 2.60 12.14 -17.98
CA LEU A 304 2.62 11.12 -16.92
C LEU A 304 2.13 11.70 -15.57
N ALA A 305 2.61 12.88 -15.20
CA ALA A 305 2.20 13.58 -13.99
C ALA A 305 0.72 13.96 -14.00
N GLN A 306 0.14 14.30 -15.15
CA GLN A 306 -1.30 14.54 -15.26
C GLN A 306 -2.11 13.26 -14.98
N SER A 307 -1.67 12.09 -15.48
CA SER A 307 -2.26 10.80 -15.11
C SER A 307 -2.13 10.51 -13.61
N PHE A 308 -0.94 10.68 -13.03
CA PHE A 308 -0.73 10.49 -11.58
C PHE A 308 -1.60 11.43 -10.72
N ARG A 309 -1.78 12.69 -11.15
CA ARG A 309 -2.65 13.65 -10.47
C ARG A 309 -4.12 13.25 -10.58
N PHE A 310 -4.60 12.95 -11.78
CA PHE A 310 -6.02 12.65 -12.01
C PHE A 310 -6.45 11.33 -11.37
N PHE A 311 -5.79 10.21 -11.73
CA PHE A 311 -6.18 8.90 -11.21
C PHE A 311 -5.82 8.72 -9.72
N GLY A 312 -4.73 9.35 -9.25
CA GLY A 312 -4.37 9.37 -7.84
C GLY A 312 -5.39 10.14 -6.99
N ALA A 313 -5.88 11.29 -7.46
CA ALA A 313 -6.94 12.04 -6.79
C ALA A 313 -8.29 11.28 -6.84
N ALA A 314 -8.63 10.67 -7.98
CA ALA A 314 -9.85 9.89 -8.14
C ALA A 314 -9.90 8.69 -7.17
N ALA A 315 -8.80 7.93 -7.07
CA ALA A 315 -8.66 6.87 -6.06
C ALA A 315 -8.80 7.44 -4.65
N PHE A 316 -7.99 8.44 -4.29
CA PHE A 316 -7.99 9.04 -2.96
C PHE A 316 -9.37 9.49 -2.49
N TRP A 317 -10.08 10.29 -3.30
CA TRP A 317 -11.39 10.84 -2.90
C TRP A 317 -12.49 9.77 -2.85
N LEU A 318 -12.51 8.81 -3.79
CA LEU A 318 -13.49 7.74 -3.79
C LEU A 318 -13.26 6.77 -2.63
N GLN A 319 -12.01 6.35 -2.40
CA GLN A 319 -11.63 5.45 -1.30
C GLN A 319 -11.88 6.12 0.05
N LEU A 320 -11.58 7.42 0.21
CA LEU A 320 -11.89 8.17 1.43
C LEU A 320 -13.39 8.24 1.70
N LEU A 321 -14.21 8.55 0.69
CA LEU A 321 -15.67 8.56 0.82
C LEU A 321 -16.21 7.18 1.22
N LEU A 322 -15.77 6.13 0.53
CA LEU A 322 -16.19 4.76 0.81
C LEU A 322 -15.70 4.27 2.18
N ALA A 323 -14.51 4.68 2.64
CA ALA A 323 -14.01 4.38 3.98
C ALA A 323 -14.84 5.06 5.08
N ILE A 324 -15.24 6.33 4.89
CA ILE A 324 -16.09 7.05 5.85
C ILE A 324 -17.47 6.37 5.95
N VAL A 325 -18.11 6.09 4.81
CA VAL A 325 -19.41 5.39 4.77
C VAL A 325 -19.31 3.99 5.38
N SER A 326 -18.25 3.24 5.05
CA SER A 326 -18.02 1.90 5.59
C SER A 326 -17.74 1.92 7.08
N ALA A 327 -16.97 2.88 7.60
CA ALA A 327 -16.70 3.02 9.03
C ALA A 327 -17.96 3.33 9.84
N VAL A 328 -18.84 4.21 9.33
CA VAL A 328 -20.12 4.53 9.98
C VAL A 328 -21.05 3.31 10.00
N LEU A 329 -21.21 2.62 8.86
CA LEU A 329 -22.03 1.40 8.78
C LEU A 329 -21.47 0.27 9.65
N LEU A 330 -20.14 0.10 9.72
CA LEU A 330 -19.47 -0.89 10.54
C LEU A 330 -19.59 -0.58 12.04
N ALA A 331 -19.58 0.69 12.44
CA ALA A 331 -19.86 1.12 13.81
C ALA A 331 -21.31 0.78 14.22
N PHE A 332 -22.30 1.02 13.36
CA PHE A 332 -23.67 0.53 13.57
C PHE A 332 -23.74 -1.00 13.65
N GLY A 333 -22.93 -1.70 12.84
CA GLY A 333 -22.75 -3.15 12.93
C GLY A 333 -22.28 -3.59 14.32
N TYR A 334 -21.19 -3.03 14.84
CA TYR A 334 -20.68 -3.38 16.16
C TYR A 334 -21.63 -3.05 17.31
N VAL A 335 -22.27 -1.87 17.29
CA VAL A 335 -23.26 -1.47 18.31
C VAL A 335 -24.46 -2.42 18.29
N GLY A 336 -25.02 -2.71 17.11
CA GLY A 336 -26.13 -3.67 16.98
C GLY A 336 -25.75 -5.10 17.36
N HIS A 337 -24.48 -5.49 17.25
CA HIS A 337 -24.01 -6.81 17.66
C HIS A 337 -23.94 -6.95 19.18
N SER A 338 -23.58 -5.89 19.91
CA SER A 338 -23.53 -5.90 21.38
C SER A 338 -24.89 -6.02 22.09
N VAL A 339 -26.00 -5.90 21.34
CA VAL A 339 -27.38 -6.06 21.83
C VAL A 339 -28.09 -7.28 21.22
N SER A 340 -27.36 -8.18 20.54
CA SER A 340 -27.91 -9.40 19.94
C SER A 340 -27.58 -10.65 20.78
N PRO A 341 -28.44 -11.68 20.83
CA PRO A 341 -28.18 -12.89 21.62
C PRO A 341 -27.03 -13.78 21.11
N ASP A 342 -26.56 -13.57 19.88
CA ASP A 342 -25.50 -14.37 19.26
C ASP A 342 -24.11 -13.95 19.77
N GLY A 343 -23.39 -14.88 20.40
CA GLY A 343 -21.96 -14.73 20.67
C GLY A 343 -21.16 -14.83 19.36
N SER A 344 -20.37 -13.79 19.05
CA SER A 344 -19.60 -13.68 17.80
C SER A 344 -18.45 -14.68 17.72
N GLY A 345 -18.28 -15.32 16.56
CA GLY A 345 -17.19 -16.25 16.26
C GLY A 345 -16.17 -15.66 15.28
N PHE A 346 -14.97 -16.23 15.24
CA PHE A 346 -13.88 -15.80 14.34
C PHE A 346 -14.18 -15.98 12.83
N GLY A 347 -15.34 -16.56 12.48
CA GLY A 347 -15.85 -16.66 11.11
C GLY A 347 -16.74 -15.50 10.66
N ASP A 348 -17.13 -14.57 11.53
CA ASP A 348 -18.18 -13.59 11.20
C ASP A 348 -17.71 -12.49 10.24
N ALA A 349 -18.57 -12.16 9.27
CA ALA A 349 -18.29 -11.20 8.19
C ALA A 349 -17.95 -9.76 8.67
N ILE A 350 -18.23 -9.44 9.94
CA ILE A 350 -17.88 -8.16 10.58
C ILE A 350 -16.37 -8.02 10.84
N TYR A 351 -15.66 -9.12 11.08
CA TYR A 351 -14.21 -9.11 11.26
C TYR A 351 -13.49 -8.97 9.91
N TRP A 352 -14.00 -9.61 8.86
CA TRP A 352 -13.53 -9.44 7.48
C TRP A 352 -13.73 -8.00 6.99
N ALA A 353 -14.88 -7.38 7.31
CA ALA A 353 -15.12 -5.96 7.07
C ALA A 353 -14.09 -5.06 7.78
N SER A 354 -13.75 -5.38 9.03
CA SER A 354 -12.77 -4.61 9.82
C SER A 354 -11.36 -4.71 9.24
N ALA A 355 -10.94 -5.89 8.81
CA ALA A 355 -9.66 -6.11 8.13
C ALA A 355 -9.61 -5.39 6.76
N GLY A 356 -10.71 -5.43 5.99
CA GLY A 356 -10.83 -4.69 4.74
C GLY A 356 -10.76 -3.17 4.94
N LEU A 357 -11.45 -2.63 5.96
CA LEU A 357 -11.41 -1.20 6.28
C LEU A 357 -10.00 -0.74 6.71
N ALA A 358 -9.27 -1.56 7.47
CA ALA A 358 -7.88 -1.27 7.83
C ALA A 358 -6.96 -1.22 6.59
N LEU A 359 -7.12 -2.15 5.65
CA LEU A 359 -6.40 -2.13 4.36
C LEU A 359 -6.80 -0.93 3.49
N LEU A 360 -8.07 -0.51 3.52
CA LEU A 360 -8.54 0.67 2.80
C LEU A 360 -7.94 1.98 3.35
N ILE A 361 -7.78 2.10 4.67
CA ILE A 361 -7.08 3.23 5.30
C ILE A 361 -5.63 3.30 4.82
N VAL A 362 -4.93 2.17 4.71
CA VAL A 362 -3.57 2.12 4.14
C VAL A 362 -3.58 2.48 2.65
N SER A 363 -4.58 2.03 1.88
CA SER A 363 -4.71 2.35 0.46
C SER A 363 -4.93 3.85 0.19
N ILE A 364 -5.73 4.54 1.01
CA ILE A 364 -5.92 6.00 0.93
C ILE A 364 -4.57 6.75 1.03
N LEU A 365 -3.63 6.27 1.86
CA LEU A 365 -2.29 6.84 1.95
C LEU A 365 -1.50 6.64 0.63
N PHE A 366 -1.70 5.53 -0.08
CA PHE A 366 -1.16 5.32 -1.41
C PHE A 366 -1.82 6.22 -2.46
N GLY A 367 -3.14 6.37 -2.47
CA GLY A 367 -3.87 7.29 -3.35
C GLY A 367 -3.37 8.75 -3.23
N PHE A 368 -3.26 9.25 -1.99
CA PHE A 368 -2.67 10.57 -1.71
C PHE A 368 -1.22 10.67 -2.22
N ARG A 369 -0.45 9.59 -2.06
CA ARG A 369 0.96 9.51 -2.49
C ARG A 369 1.11 9.42 -4.02
N TYR A 370 0.14 8.84 -4.73
CA TYR A 370 0.04 8.87 -6.20
C TYR A 370 -0.18 10.31 -6.69
N MET A 371 -1.21 10.98 -6.18
CA MET A 371 -1.50 12.39 -6.48
C MET A 371 -0.28 13.28 -6.20
N SER A 372 0.34 13.10 -5.04
CA SER A 372 1.55 13.84 -4.63
C SER A 372 2.80 13.50 -5.42
N ALA A 373 2.83 12.40 -6.20
CA ALA A 373 3.97 12.06 -7.06
C ALA A 373 4.01 12.93 -8.32
N ALA A 374 2.87 13.43 -8.80
CA ALA A 374 2.78 14.26 -10.01
C ALA A 374 3.75 15.46 -9.99
N ILE A 375 3.83 16.17 -8.87
CA ILE A 375 4.73 17.33 -8.71
C ILE A 375 6.20 16.89 -8.84
N ARG A 376 6.59 15.78 -8.21
CA ARG A 376 7.97 15.26 -8.26
C ARG A 376 8.36 14.72 -9.63
N ILE A 377 7.41 14.14 -10.37
CA ILE A 377 7.62 13.68 -11.75
C ILE A 377 7.90 14.87 -12.68
N ARG A 378 7.20 16.01 -12.50
CA ARG A 378 7.44 17.24 -13.27
C ARG A 378 8.76 17.92 -12.92
N MET A 379 9.10 18.01 -11.63
CA MET A 379 10.32 18.69 -11.16
C MET A 379 11.61 17.91 -11.44
N HIS A 380 11.55 16.56 -11.48
CA HIS A 380 12.71 15.69 -11.66
C HIS A 380 12.42 14.52 -12.63
N PRO A 381 12.19 14.78 -13.94
CA PRO A 381 11.85 13.75 -14.93
C PRO A 381 12.83 12.58 -14.97
N GLU A 382 14.13 12.88 -15.01
CA GLU A 382 15.25 11.92 -15.03
C GLU A 382 15.26 11.00 -13.79
N GLY A 383 14.82 11.50 -12.62
CA GLY A 383 14.66 10.70 -11.41
C GLY A 383 13.63 9.57 -11.52
N TYR A 384 12.67 9.69 -12.45
CA TYR A 384 11.56 8.74 -12.64
C TYR A 384 11.61 7.97 -13.96
N LEU A 385 12.06 8.60 -15.04
CA LEU A 385 11.99 8.09 -16.41
C LEU A 385 13.26 7.35 -16.88
N ALA A 386 14.44 7.64 -16.29
CA ALA A 386 15.69 7.01 -16.71
C ALA A 386 15.68 5.48 -16.51
N HIS A 387 16.23 4.72 -17.46
CA HIS A 387 16.15 3.25 -17.51
C HIS A 387 16.66 2.57 -16.22
N GLN A 388 17.79 3.04 -15.68
CA GLN A 388 18.37 2.55 -14.42
C GLN A 388 17.44 2.72 -13.21
N ARG A 389 16.49 3.68 -13.26
CA ARG A 389 15.53 3.95 -12.18
C ARG A 389 14.36 2.97 -12.17
N ARG A 390 14.54 1.70 -12.59
CA ARG A 390 13.50 0.64 -12.70
C ARG A 390 12.49 0.65 -11.54
N MET A 391 12.94 0.89 -10.30
CA MET A 391 12.13 0.96 -9.08
C MET A 391 11.41 2.29 -8.77
N ALA A 392 11.52 3.38 -9.54
CA ALA A 392 10.99 4.70 -9.12
C ALA A 392 9.49 4.70 -8.78
N PHE A 393 8.70 3.83 -9.42
CA PHE A 393 7.27 3.65 -9.21
C PHE A 393 6.90 2.48 -8.28
N TRP A 394 7.84 1.99 -7.45
CA TRP A 394 7.62 0.85 -6.52
C TRP A 394 6.37 1.02 -5.65
N PHE A 395 6.05 2.27 -5.28
CA PHE A 395 4.91 2.61 -4.44
C PHE A 395 3.56 2.34 -5.12
N VAL A 396 3.50 2.33 -6.47
CA VAL A 396 2.29 1.98 -7.23
C VAL A 396 2.03 0.47 -7.16
N GLY A 397 3.08 -0.35 -7.30
CA GLY A 397 2.98 -1.79 -7.13
C GLY A 397 2.66 -2.18 -5.68
N ALA A 398 3.24 -1.49 -4.70
CA ALA A 398 2.96 -1.72 -3.28
C ALA A 398 1.51 -1.37 -2.89
N GLY A 399 0.99 -0.22 -3.34
CA GLY A 399 -0.41 0.14 -3.09
C GLY A 399 -1.39 -0.78 -3.83
N GLY A 400 -1.11 -1.12 -5.10
CA GLY A 400 -1.90 -2.10 -5.84
C GLY A 400 -1.94 -3.50 -5.21
N LEU A 401 -0.88 -3.91 -4.50
CA LEU A 401 -0.88 -5.15 -3.71
C LEU A 401 -1.73 -5.02 -2.43
N VAL A 402 -1.68 -3.88 -1.73
CA VAL A 402 -2.58 -3.61 -0.59
C VAL A 402 -4.03 -3.64 -1.03
N ASP A 403 -4.35 -3.04 -2.19
CA ASP A 403 -5.70 -3.10 -2.76
C ASP A 403 -6.10 -4.52 -3.21
N LEU A 404 -5.19 -5.31 -3.77
CA LEU A 404 -5.49 -6.69 -4.13
C LEU A 404 -5.80 -7.55 -2.89
N LEU A 405 -5.03 -7.39 -1.81
CA LEU A 405 -5.29 -8.06 -0.54
C LEU A 405 -6.61 -7.58 0.09
N GLY A 406 -6.87 -6.27 0.07
CA GLY A 406 -8.12 -5.68 0.55
C GLY A 406 -9.35 -6.16 -0.22
N ALA A 407 -9.25 -6.30 -1.54
CA ALA A 407 -10.30 -6.88 -2.37
C ALA A 407 -10.55 -8.36 -2.02
N LEU A 408 -9.51 -9.17 -1.83
CA LEU A 408 -9.66 -10.58 -1.44
C LEU A 408 -10.31 -10.74 -0.06
N VAL A 409 -9.86 -9.97 0.94
CA VAL A 409 -10.45 -9.92 2.29
C VAL A 409 -11.92 -9.51 2.25
N SER A 410 -12.24 -8.45 1.49
CA SER A 410 -13.61 -7.94 1.35
C SER A 410 -14.51 -8.92 0.58
N PHE A 411 -13.98 -9.64 -0.41
CA PHE A 411 -14.71 -10.67 -1.15
C PHE A 411 -15.11 -11.85 -0.27
N VAL A 412 -14.23 -12.30 0.63
CA VAL A 412 -14.57 -13.31 1.65
C VAL A 412 -15.67 -12.79 2.58
N GLY A 413 -15.57 -11.54 3.03
CA GLY A 413 -16.62 -10.89 3.83
C GLY A 413 -17.97 -10.81 3.12
N VAL A 414 -18.02 -10.43 1.84
CA VAL A 414 -19.25 -10.46 1.02
C VAL A 414 -19.81 -11.89 0.93
N GLY A 415 -18.96 -12.88 0.64
CA GLY A 415 -19.38 -14.28 0.53
C GLY A 415 -20.01 -14.81 1.82
N LEU A 416 -19.39 -14.53 2.96
CA LEU A 416 -19.90 -14.89 4.29
C LEU A 416 -21.22 -14.16 4.60
N SER A 417 -21.33 -12.86 4.33
CA SER A 417 -22.58 -12.11 4.49
C SER A 417 -23.72 -12.67 3.63
N VAL A 418 -23.45 -13.03 2.36
CA VAL A 418 -24.46 -13.65 1.49
C VAL A 418 -24.85 -15.04 2.00
N ALA A 419 -23.88 -15.86 2.43
CA ALA A 419 -24.16 -17.19 2.97
C ALA A 419 -25.02 -17.14 4.24
N LEU A 420 -24.75 -16.21 5.15
CA LEU A 420 -25.56 -15.99 6.36
C LEU A 420 -27.00 -15.56 6.03
N LEU A 421 -27.16 -14.62 5.08
CA LEU A 421 -28.49 -14.17 4.65
C LEU A 421 -29.29 -15.29 3.96
N VAL A 422 -28.64 -16.12 3.13
CA VAL A 422 -29.28 -17.29 2.48
C VAL A 422 -29.62 -18.38 3.50
N GLY A 423 -28.75 -18.63 4.49
CA GLY A 423 -29.07 -19.55 5.60
C GLY A 423 -30.31 -19.10 6.36
N LYS A 424 -30.42 -17.81 6.66
CA LYS A 424 -31.59 -17.22 7.33
C LYS A 424 -32.86 -17.29 6.48
N THR A 425 -32.84 -16.95 5.19
CA THR A 425 -34.04 -17.08 4.33
C THR A 425 -34.50 -18.52 4.18
N VAL A 426 -33.59 -19.46 3.93
CA VAL A 426 -33.93 -20.89 3.73
C VAL A 426 -34.41 -21.55 5.02
N SER A 427 -33.97 -21.07 6.19
CA SER A 427 -34.41 -21.58 7.50
C SER A 427 -35.82 -21.11 7.96
N GLN A 428 -36.53 -20.33 7.14
CA GLN A 428 -37.89 -19.84 7.42
C GLN A 428 -38.93 -20.40 6.41
N PRO A 429 -39.53 -21.56 6.67
CA PRO A 429 -40.62 -22.09 5.86
C PRO A 429 -41.86 -21.17 5.88
N PRO A 430 -42.53 -20.94 4.73
CA PRO A 430 -43.75 -20.13 4.69
C PRO A 430 -44.86 -20.69 5.60
N GLY A 431 -45.49 -19.80 6.38
CA GLY A 431 -46.67 -20.13 7.19
C GLY A 431 -46.41 -20.68 8.61
N ILE A 432 -45.14 -20.81 9.02
CA ILE A 432 -44.80 -21.18 10.41
C ILE A 432 -44.47 -19.91 11.21
N ALA A 433 -44.97 -19.81 12.45
CA ALA A 433 -44.65 -18.71 13.36
C ALA A 433 -43.17 -18.75 13.77
N ILE A 434 -42.48 -17.61 13.69
CA ILE A 434 -41.05 -17.51 14.04
C ILE A 434 -40.90 -17.54 15.57
N THR A 435 -40.50 -18.70 16.10
CA THR A 435 -40.25 -18.92 17.54
C THR A 435 -38.79 -18.68 17.95
N ASP A 436 -37.90 -18.45 16.99
CA ASP A 436 -36.45 -18.36 17.16
C ASP A 436 -35.95 -17.02 16.57
N PRO A 437 -35.59 -16.03 17.40
CA PRO A 437 -35.13 -14.72 16.95
C PRO A 437 -33.87 -14.77 16.07
N ASN A 438 -33.00 -15.76 16.23
CA ASN A 438 -31.69 -15.77 15.58
C ASN A 438 -31.81 -16.13 14.09
N LYS A 439 -32.91 -16.79 13.70
CA LYS A 439 -33.28 -17.04 12.28
C LYS A 439 -33.76 -15.78 11.56
N ILE A 440 -34.14 -14.72 12.28
CA ILE A 440 -34.59 -13.46 11.67
C ILE A 440 -33.41 -12.74 11.01
N ILE A 441 -33.63 -12.24 9.81
CA ILE A 441 -32.69 -11.37 9.09
C ILE A 441 -32.68 -10.01 9.78
N ARG A 442 -31.55 -9.64 10.39
CA ARG A 442 -31.39 -8.34 11.06
C ARG A 442 -30.95 -7.29 10.05
N ALA A 443 -31.34 -6.04 10.25
CA ALA A 443 -30.80 -4.91 9.47
C ALA A 443 -29.26 -4.83 9.54
N LEU A 444 -28.68 -5.23 10.69
CA LEU A 444 -27.24 -5.42 10.88
C LEU A 444 -26.62 -6.37 9.86
N ASP A 445 -27.24 -7.51 9.59
CA ASP A 445 -26.70 -8.53 8.68
C ASP A 445 -26.54 -7.94 7.26
N VAL A 446 -27.47 -7.05 6.87
CA VAL A 446 -27.45 -6.31 5.59
C VAL A 446 -26.47 -5.12 5.62
N PHE A 447 -26.28 -4.44 6.75
CA PHE A 447 -25.25 -3.41 6.89
C PHE A 447 -23.84 -4.00 6.75
N VAL A 448 -23.56 -5.16 7.35
CA VAL A 448 -22.26 -5.85 7.23
C VAL A 448 -22.02 -6.33 5.79
N LEU A 449 -23.05 -6.78 5.07
CA LEU A 449 -22.96 -7.03 3.62
C LEU A 449 -22.55 -5.77 2.85
N LEU A 450 -23.24 -4.64 3.11
CA LEU A 450 -23.02 -3.38 2.40
C LEU A 450 -21.63 -2.79 2.69
N VAL A 451 -21.11 -2.93 3.91
CA VAL A 451 -19.72 -2.59 4.25
C VAL A 451 -18.75 -3.42 3.40
N ASN A 452 -18.85 -4.75 3.45
CA ASN A 452 -17.94 -5.62 2.70
C ASN A 452 -18.00 -5.35 1.18
N PHE A 453 -19.19 -5.06 0.63
CA PHE A 453 -19.34 -4.69 -0.77
C PHE A 453 -18.69 -3.33 -1.11
N ASN A 454 -18.87 -2.31 -0.27
CA ASN A 454 -18.25 -1.00 -0.45
C ASN A 454 -16.72 -1.07 -0.37
N LEU A 455 -16.18 -1.88 0.54
CA LEU A 455 -14.74 -2.12 0.68
C LEU A 455 -14.18 -2.86 -0.55
N LEU A 456 -14.86 -3.91 -1.01
CA LEU A 456 -14.52 -4.65 -2.22
C LEU A 456 -14.47 -3.70 -3.44
N PHE A 457 -15.48 -2.86 -3.60
CA PHE A 457 -15.52 -1.88 -4.70
C PHE A 457 -14.39 -0.83 -4.59
N ALA A 458 -14.15 -0.27 -3.40
CA ALA A 458 -13.08 0.71 -3.16
C ALA A 458 -11.69 0.15 -3.50
N HIS A 459 -11.45 -1.12 -3.17
CA HIS A 459 -10.21 -1.83 -3.48
C HIS A 459 -10.10 -2.22 -4.96
N CYS A 460 -11.17 -2.69 -5.60
CA CYS A 460 -11.15 -2.96 -7.05
C CYS A 460 -10.82 -1.70 -7.87
N VAL A 461 -11.31 -0.51 -7.47
CA VAL A 461 -10.90 0.76 -8.10
C VAL A 461 -9.43 1.08 -7.83
N GLY A 462 -8.94 0.82 -6.61
CA GLY A 462 -7.53 0.97 -6.25
C GLY A 462 -6.58 0.11 -7.09
N VAL A 463 -6.90 -1.19 -7.26
CA VAL A 463 -6.18 -2.11 -8.17
C VAL A 463 -6.20 -1.57 -9.61
N GLY A 464 -7.37 -1.13 -10.10
CA GLY A 464 -7.52 -0.57 -11.45
C GLY A 464 -6.65 0.67 -11.68
N VAL A 465 -6.60 1.58 -10.71
CA VAL A 465 -5.74 2.78 -10.75
C VAL A 465 -4.26 2.40 -10.67
N ALA A 466 -3.88 1.47 -9.80
CA ALA A 466 -2.50 1.01 -9.69
C ALA A 466 -2.01 0.33 -10.99
N ALA A 467 -2.85 -0.48 -11.64
CA ALA A 467 -2.57 -1.07 -12.93
C ALA A 467 -2.42 -0.01 -14.03
N TRP A 468 -3.36 0.93 -14.13
CA TRP A 468 -3.33 2.02 -15.11
C TRP A 468 -2.09 2.91 -14.96
N LEU A 469 -1.74 3.29 -13.73
CA LEU A 469 -0.55 4.10 -13.45
C LEU A 469 0.74 3.32 -13.73
N SER A 470 0.76 2.00 -13.51
CA SER A 470 1.90 1.14 -13.86
C SER A 470 2.10 1.06 -15.38
N ILE A 471 1.04 0.83 -16.15
CA ILE A 471 1.07 0.82 -17.62
C ILE A 471 1.51 2.20 -18.16
N SER A 472 0.93 3.29 -17.62
CA SER A 472 1.30 4.67 -17.98
C SER A 472 2.79 4.95 -17.73
N SER A 473 3.32 4.47 -16.60
CA SER A 473 4.73 4.63 -16.22
C SER A 473 5.69 3.85 -17.13
N LEU A 474 5.31 2.64 -17.56
CA LEU A 474 6.06 1.84 -18.52
C LEU A 474 6.08 2.50 -19.91
N LYS A 475 4.93 2.99 -20.38
CA LYS A 475 4.81 3.72 -21.66
C LYS A 475 5.68 4.98 -21.68
N ALA A 476 5.58 5.82 -20.65
CA ALA A 476 6.38 7.05 -20.55
C ALA A 476 7.89 6.77 -20.54
N ARG A 477 8.34 5.70 -19.86
CA ARG A 477 9.75 5.26 -19.87
C ARG A 477 10.22 4.81 -21.23
N HIS A 478 9.41 4.02 -21.94
CA HIS A 478 9.75 3.60 -23.30
C HIS A 478 9.91 4.81 -24.24
N GLN A 479 8.97 5.76 -24.18
CA GLN A 479 9.06 7.01 -24.94
C GLN A 479 10.31 7.83 -24.58
N TYR A 480 10.67 7.92 -23.30
CA TYR A 480 11.86 8.64 -22.84
C TYR A 480 13.17 7.99 -23.34
N VAL A 481 13.26 6.65 -23.31
CA VAL A 481 14.43 5.92 -23.83
C VAL A 481 14.54 6.10 -25.35
N VAL A 482 13.45 5.95 -26.10
CA VAL A 482 13.46 6.14 -27.57
C VAL A 482 13.90 7.56 -27.93
N ALA A 483 13.40 8.59 -27.25
CA ALA A 483 13.82 9.97 -27.47
C ALA A 483 15.33 10.19 -27.22
N LYS A 484 15.89 9.54 -26.19
CA LYS A 484 17.32 9.61 -25.87
C LYS A 484 18.19 8.99 -26.96
N GLU A 485 17.84 7.79 -27.45
CA GLU A 485 18.63 7.13 -28.50
C GLU A 485 18.52 7.85 -29.86
N VAL A 486 17.36 8.43 -30.20
CA VAL A 486 17.21 9.27 -31.40
C VAL A 486 18.09 10.53 -31.33
N THR A 487 18.22 11.12 -30.14
CA THR A 487 19.08 12.31 -29.93
C THR A 487 20.55 11.96 -30.13
N ARG A 488 21.03 10.88 -29.49
CA ARG A 488 22.40 10.36 -29.66
C ARG A 488 22.73 10.04 -31.12
N ALA A 489 21.78 9.46 -31.86
CA ALA A 489 21.98 9.15 -33.27
C ALA A 489 22.11 10.41 -34.14
N ALA A 490 21.38 11.48 -33.83
CA ALA A 490 21.51 12.76 -34.52
C ALA A 490 22.85 13.45 -34.21
N GLU A 491 23.29 13.43 -32.95
CA GLU A 491 24.58 13.98 -32.51
C GLU A 491 25.75 13.25 -33.19
N ALA A 492 25.75 11.92 -33.21
CA ALA A 492 26.79 11.13 -33.87
C ALA A 492 26.89 11.37 -35.39
N VAL A 493 25.79 11.77 -36.05
CA VAL A 493 25.80 12.16 -37.48
C VAL A 493 26.37 13.57 -37.68
N VAL A 494 26.17 14.48 -36.72
CA VAL A 494 26.79 15.82 -36.76
C VAL A 494 28.29 15.74 -36.50
N ASP A 495 28.72 14.93 -35.53
CA ASP A 495 30.15 14.71 -35.23
C ASP A 495 30.91 14.01 -36.37
N GLN A 496 30.21 13.25 -37.23
CA GLN A 496 30.80 12.65 -38.45
C GLN A 496 30.84 13.60 -39.66
N ALA A 497 30.26 14.81 -39.55
CA ALA A 497 30.19 15.79 -40.62
C ALA A 497 31.11 17.02 -40.38
N GLN A 498 32.00 16.95 -39.37
CA GLN A 498 32.99 17.97 -38.99
C GLN A 498 34.42 17.47 -39.18
#